data_AF-A0A631EDK9-F1
#
_entry.id   AF-A0A631EDK9-F1
#
_cell.length_a   1.000
_cell.length_b   1.000
_cell.length_c   1.000
_cell.angle_alpha   90.00
_cell.angle_beta   90.00
_cell.angle_gamma   90.00
#
_symmetry.space_group_name_H-M   'P 1'
#
loop_
_entity.id
_entity.type
_entity.pdbx_description
1 polymer ?
#
loop_
_entity_poly.entity_id
_entity_poly.type
_entity_poly.pdbx_seq_one_letter_code
_entity_poly.pdbx_strand_id
1 'polypeptide(L)' 'MTGKPSERHIGYIISGEMMVRDSDGNENLVHAGEAFEVAENHDAWVVGDTPCVALDFIHLPR' A
#
# COMPACT_ATOMS: atom_id res chain seq x y z
N MET A 1 -8.34 -3.14 -11.99
CA MET A 1 -7.40 -3.91 -11.18
C MET A 1 -6.42 -4.62 -12.07
N THR A 2 -5.17 -4.83 -11.64
CA THR A 2 -4.20 -5.63 -12.41
C THR A 2 -4.60 -7.11 -12.48
N GLY A 3 -5.46 -7.55 -11.55
CA GLY A 3 -5.95 -8.93 -11.46
C GLY A 3 -4.88 -9.91 -10.98
N LYS A 4 -3.74 -9.40 -10.53
CA LYS A 4 -2.65 -10.20 -9.96
C LYS A 4 -2.90 -10.40 -8.46
N PRO A 5 -2.53 -11.56 -7.90
CA PRO A 5 -2.57 -11.75 -6.46
C PRO A 5 -1.59 -10.79 -5.77
N SER A 6 -2.02 -10.22 -4.65
CA SER A 6 -1.22 -9.40 -3.75
C SER A 6 -1.44 -9.86 -2.31
N GLU A 7 -0.40 -9.73 -1.48
CA GLU A 7 -0.46 -10.14 -0.07
C GLU A 7 -1.12 -9.08 0.80
N ARG A 8 -1.32 -9.39 2.09
CA ARG A 8 -1.69 -8.39 3.09
C ARG A 8 -0.43 -7.64 3.53
N HIS A 9 -0.48 -6.32 3.55
CA HIS A 9 0.63 -5.48 4.00
C HIS A 9 0.23 -4.61 5.19
N ILE A 10 1.19 -4.39 6.09
CA ILE A 10 1.14 -3.34 7.11
C ILE A 10 2.41 -2.53 6.92
N GLY A 11 2.30 -1.22 6.79
CA GLY A 11 3.45 -0.41 6.47
C GLY A 11 3.37 1.04 6.92
N TYR A 12 4.41 1.79 6.55
CA TYR A 12 4.54 3.21 6.80
C TYR A 12 5.23 3.90 5.62
N ILE A 13 4.70 5.04 5.17
CA ILE A 13 5.26 5.79 4.04
C ILE A 13 6.32 6.79 4.53
N ILE A 14 7.56 6.59 4.09
CA ILE A 14 8.70 7.49 4.36
C ILE A 14 8.64 8.72 3.46
N SER A 15 8.36 8.54 2.17
CA SER A 15 8.29 9.64 1.18
C SER A 15 7.32 9.32 0.06
N GLY A 16 6.87 10.35 -0.66
CA GLY A 16 5.91 10.22 -1.76
C GLY A 16 4.51 9.87 -1.28
N GLU A 17 3.67 9.42 -2.21
CA GLU A 17 2.28 9.05 -1.96
C GLU A 17 1.92 7.78 -2.73
N MET A 18 1.05 6.97 -2.15
CA MET A 18 0.57 5.72 -2.74
C MET A 18 -0.94 5.70 -2.73
N MET A 19 -1.56 5.49 -3.89
CA MET A 19 -2.97 5.12 -3.95
C MET A 19 -3.08 3.62 -3.76
N VAL A 20 -3.98 3.20 -2.88
CA VAL A 20 -4.34 1.80 -2.66
C VAL A 20 -5.78 1.60 -3.10
N ARG A 21 -6.01 0.58 -3.91
CA ARG A 21 -7.35 0.15 -4.30
C ARG A 21 -7.63 -1.24 -3.77
N ASP A 22 -8.62 -1.37 -2.88
CA ASP A 22 -9.01 -2.67 -2.31
C ASP A 22 -9.79 -3.54 -3.31
N SER A 23 -10.13 -4.76 -2.88
CA SER A 23 -10.88 -5.74 -3.67
C SER A 23 -12.32 -5.31 -4.00
N ASP A 24 -12.91 -4.43 -3.19
CA ASP A 24 -14.24 -3.86 -3.42
C ASP A 24 -14.19 -2.65 -4.36
N GLY A 25 -12.98 -2.19 -4.68
CA GLY A 25 -12.70 -1.09 -5.57
C GLY A 25 -12.66 0.28 -4.89
N ASN A 26 -12.66 0.35 -3.55
CA ASN A 26 -12.46 1.61 -2.84
C ASN A 26 -11.00 2.04 -2.96
N GLU A 27 -10.80 3.33 -3.20
CA GLU A 27 -9.48 3.94 -3.37
C GLU A 27 -9.14 4.84 -2.18
N ASN A 28 -7.97 4.61 -1.58
CA ASN A 28 -7.48 5.35 -0.43
C ASN A 28 -6.05 5.85 -0.73
N LEU A 29 -5.86 7.17 -0.65
CA LEU A 29 -4.56 7.79 -0.78
C LEU A 29 -3.84 7.74 0.58
N VAL A 30 -2.60 7.24 0.57
CA VAL A 30 -1.73 7.17 1.75
C VAL A 30 -0.55 8.11 1.52
N HIS A 31 -0.34 9.03 2.45
CA HIS A 31 0.67 10.08 2.37
C HIS A 31 1.93 9.74 3.17
N ALA A 32 3.04 10.41 2.83
CA ALA A 32 4.25 10.39 3.64
C ALA A 32 3.95 10.81 5.09
N GLY A 33 4.41 10.01 6.04
CA GLY A 33 4.09 10.20 7.46
C GLY A 33 2.97 9.30 8.00
N GLU A 34 2.28 8.55 7.13
CA GLU A 34 1.13 7.73 7.52
C GLU A 34 1.47 6.24 7.56
N ALA A 35 0.85 5.55 8.52
CA ALA A 35 0.82 4.10 8.57
C ALA A 35 -0.41 3.58 7.80
N PHE A 36 -0.29 2.39 7.21
CA PHE A 36 -1.39 1.76 6.48
C PHE A 36 -1.47 0.26 6.77
N GLU A 37 -2.67 -0.28 6.59
CA GLU A 37 -2.93 -1.71 6.49
C GLU A 37 -3.80 -1.93 5.26
N VAL A 38 -3.45 -2.93 4.45
CA VAL A 38 -4.23 -3.32 3.27
C VAL A 38 -4.37 -4.83 3.23
N ALA A 39 -5.60 -5.30 2.97
CA ALA A 39 -5.91 -6.70 2.80
C ALA A 39 -5.28 -7.27 1.51
N GLU A 40 -5.27 -8.59 1.39
CA GLU A 40 -4.91 -9.27 0.14
C GLU A 40 -5.81 -8.86 -1.04
N ASN A 41 -5.34 -9.07 -2.26
CA ASN A 41 -6.06 -8.78 -3.51
C ASN A 41 -6.37 -7.29 -3.73
N HIS A 42 -5.44 -6.41 -3.34
CA HIS A 42 -5.44 -4.98 -3.66
C HIS A 42 -4.49 -4.67 -4.84
N ASP A 43 -4.67 -3.49 -5.44
CA ASP A 43 -3.65 -2.84 -6.27
C ASP A 43 -3.11 -1.60 -5.57
N ALA A 44 -1.88 -1.22 -5.90
CA ALA A 44 -1.30 0.04 -5.45
C ALA A 44 -0.45 0.67 -6.54
N TRP A 45 -0.40 2.01 -6.55
CA TRP A 45 0.46 2.76 -7.47
C TRP A 45 0.93 4.07 -6.84
N VAL A 46 2.09 4.54 -7.31
CA VAL A 46 2.64 5.84 -6.92
C VAL A 46 1.78 6.95 -7.52
N VAL A 47 1.48 7.97 -6.71
CA VAL A 47 0.82 9.19 -7.18
C VAL A 47 1.85 10.31 -7.31
N GLY A 48 1.86 10.97 -8.47
CA GLY A 48 2.81 12.02 -8.79
C GLY A 48 4.21 11.52 -9.17
N ASP A 49 5.17 12.44 -9.18
CA ASP A 49 6.54 12.18 -9.67
C ASP A 49 7.56 11.90 -8.56
N THR A 50 7.15 12.02 -7.30
CA THR A 50 8.03 11.73 -6.16
C THR A 50 8.02 10.23 -5.85
N PRO A 51 9.18 9.55 -5.80
CA PRO A 51 9.22 8.14 -5.44
C PRO A 51 8.54 7.85 -4.10
N CYS A 52 7.58 6.91 -4.13
CA CYS A 52 7.00 6.37 -2.90
C CYS A 52 7.97 5.37 -2.28
N VAL A 53 8.41 5.65 -1.04
CA VAL A 53 9.27 4.75 -0.26
C VAL A 53 8.49 4.31 0.97
N ALA A 54 8.26 3.01 1.11
CA ALA A 54 7.51 2.43 2.21
C ALA A 54 8.36 1.43 2.99
N LEU A 55 8.14 1.36 4.30
CA LEU A 55 8.51 0.21 5.11
C LEU A 55 7.33 -0.76 5.11
N ASP A 56 7.59 -2.02 4.79
CA ASP A 56 6.60 -3.10 4.84
C ASP A 56 6.99 -4.11 5.91
N PHE A 57 6.01 -4.47 6.74
CA PHE A 57 6.22 -5.30 7.93
C PHE A 57 5.49 -6.63 7.76
N ILE A 58 6.27 -7.71 7.76
CA ILE A 58 5.74 -9.06 7.88
C ILE A 58 5.59 -9.47 9.35
N HIS A 59 4.62 -10.34 9.62
CA HIS A 59 4.58 -11.05 10.89
C HIS A 59 5.67 -12.12 10.93
N LEU A 60 6.54 -12.08 11.95
CA LEU A 60 7.50 -13.14 12.19
C LEU A 60 6.85 -14.24 13.04
N PRO A 61 6.71 -15.48 12.52
CA PRO A 61 6.25 -16.58 13.35
C PRO A 61 7.31 -16.85 14.41
N ARG A 62 6.92 -16.72 15.68
CA ARG A 62 7.74 -17.18 16.82
C ARG A 62 7.30 -18.55 17.26
#